data_AF-A0A2S9F7X0-F1
#
_entry.id   AF-A0A2S9F7X0-F1
#
_cell.length_a   1.000
_cell.length_b   1.000
_cell.length_c   1.000
_cell.angle_alpha   90.00
_cell.angle_beta   90.00
_cell.angle_gamma   90.00
#
_symmetry.space_group_name_H-M   'P 1'
#
loop_
_entity.id
_entity.type
_entity.pdbx_description
1 polymer ?
#
loop_
_entity_poly.entity_id
_entity_poly.type
_entity_poly.pdbx_seq_one_letter_code
_entity_poly.pdbx_strand_id
1 'polypeptide(L)'
;MSDQSEQQRSEPSEKRPSQKPKPSRHHVRHITVRTLAKSWDDSIFSESAQAAFWCALSLPPLLLGMLGSLAYVAPLFGPDTLPTIQDQLISTTQRFFSPNVVAEIIEPTVRDIVRGARGEVVSVGFVISLWAGSSAISAFVDSITEAHDQTPLRHPVRQRFYALGLYVVMLIGAIVTAPFLALGPRKVAEFIPDSWDHILQFGYYPVLFLA
;
A
#
# COMPACT_ATOMS: atom_id res chain seq x y z
N MET A 1 -21.60 60.42 61.32
CA MET A 1 -22.39 59.58 60.40
C MET A 1 -21.48 59.24 59.23
N SER A 2 -20.56 58.30 59.41
CA SER A 2 -20.80 56.86 59.22
C SER A 2 -20.91 56.60 57.71
N ASP A 3 -19.80 56.35 57.02
CA ASP A 3 -19.08 55.06 57.03
C ASP A 3 -20.06 53.92 56.67
N GLN A 4 -20.33 53.76 55.36
CA GLN A 4 -21.10 52.62 54.84
C GLN A 4 -21.07 52.40 53.31
N SER A 5 -20.22 53.08 52.53
CA SER A 5 -20.13 52.82 51.08
C SER A 5 -19.01 51.85 50.66
N GLU A 6 -18.26 51.27 51.61
CA GLU A 6 -17.17 50.31 51.33
C GLU A 6 -17.56 48.83 51.41
N GLN A 7 -18.85 48.49 51.50
CA GLN A 7 -19.25 47.10 51.79
C GLN A 7 -20.18 46.47 50.76
N GLN A 8 -19.86 46.64 49.47
CA GLN A 8 -20.33 45.70 48.44
C GLN A 8 -19.23 44.67 48.19
N ARG A 9 -19.15 43.77 49.17
CA ARG A 9 -18.35 42.55 49.23
C ARG A 9 -18.47 41.78 47.91
N SER A 10 -17.37 41.70 47.19
CA SER A 10 -17.16 40.80 46.06
C SER A 10 -17.28 39.35 46.55
N GLU A 11 -18.44 38.74 46.32
CA GLU A 11 -18.56 37.29 46.45
C GLU A 11 -17.69 36.61 45.39
N PRO A 12 -16.77 35.69 45.75
CA PRO A 12 -16.05 34.91 44.76
C PRO A 12 -17.06 33.96 44.10
N SER A 13 -17.36 34.20 42.82
CA SER A 13 -18.16 33.29 42.01
C SER A 13 -17.46 31.93 41.97
N GLU A 14 -18.01 30.98 42.72
CA GLU A 14 -17.56 29.60 42.83
C GLU A 14 -17.52 28.97 41.43
N LYS A 15 -16.32 28.79 40.87
CA LYS A 15 -16.10 28.14 39.58
C LYS A 15 -16.58 26.69 39.67
N ARG A 16 -17.81 26.43 39.22
CA ARG A 16 -18.32 25.07 39.02
C ARG A 16 -17.31 24.29 38.17
N PRO A 17 -16.96 23.04 38.53
CA PRO A 17 -16.06 22.24 37.72
C PRO A 17 -16.65 22.09 36.32
N SER A 18 -15.86 22.45 35.30
CA SER A 18 -16.22 22.32 33.90
C SER A 18 -16.47 20.84 33.59
N GLN A 19 -17.74 20.42 33.66
CA GLN A 19 -18.14 19.10 33.17
C GLN A 19 -17.87 19.08 31.67
N LYS A 20 -16.83 18.34 31.27
CA LYS A 20 -16.59 18.00 29.86
C LYS A 20 -17.89 17.36 29.34
N PRO A 21 -18.56 17.93 28.33
CA PRO A 21 -19.83 17.42 27.87
C PRO A 21 -19.63 15.98 27.39
N LYS A 22 -20.38 15.03 27.96
CA LYS A 22 -20.38 13.64 27.52
C LYS A 22 -20.82 13.60 26.05
N PRO A 23 -20.11 12.87 25.16
CA PRO A 23 -20.47 12.84 23.75
C PRO A 23 -21.88 12.26 23.59
N SER A 24 -22.82 13.12 23.21
CA SER A 24 -24.16 12.70 22.80
C SER A 24 -24.06 11.95 21.48
N ARG A 25 -24.86 10.88 21.31
CA ARG A 25 -24.98 10.12 20.05
C ARG A 25 -25.23 11.02 18.83
N HIS A 26 -25.88 12.17 19.05
CA HIS A 26 -26.13 13.16 18.01
C HIS A 26 -24.86 13.88 17.55
N HIS A 27 -23.91 14.12 18.46
CA HIS A 27 -22.63 14.75 18.16
C HIS A 27 -21.73 13.81 17.35
N VAL A 28 -21.67 12.53 17.75
CA VAL A 28 -20.94 11.50 17.00
C VAL A 28 -21.54 11.34 15.61
N ARG A 29 -22.87 11.20 15.50
CA ARG A 29 -23.55 11.11 14.19
C ARG A 29 -23.27 12.33 13.31
N HIS A 30 -23.30 13.53 13.87
CA HIS A 30 -23.06 14.75 13.10
C HIS A 30 -21.60 14.87 12.62
N ILE A 31 -20.63 14.47 13.45
CA ILE A 31 -19.21 14.40 13.03
C ILE A 31 -19.05 13.33 11.96
N THR A 32 -19.58 12.12 12.16
CA THR A 32 -19.50 11.05 11.15
C THR A 32 -20.13 11.47 9.83
N VAL A 33 -21.31 12.11 9.84
CA VAL A 33 -21.97 12.60 8.62
C VAL A 33 -21.19 13.72 7.96
N ARG A 34 -20.62 14.67 8.73
CA ARG A 34 -19.76 15.71 8.16
C ARG A 34 -18.47 15.16 7.58
N THR A 35 -17.83 14.21 8.25
CA THR A 35 -16.64 13.53 7.74
C THR A 35 -16.97 12.74 6.48
N LEU A 36 -18.08 11.98 6.45
CA LEU A 36 -18.52 11.26 5.26
C LEU A 36 -18.84 12.20 4.10
N ALA A 37 -19.55 13.29 4.36
CA ALA A 37 -19.90 14.28 3.34
C ALA A 37 -18.66 15.01 2.81
N LYS A 38 -17.74 15.42 3.69
CA LYS A 38 -16.45 16.03 3.32
C LYS A 38 -15.57 15.06 2.52
N SER A 39 -15.50 13.80 2.94
CA SER A 39 -14.83 12.72 2.20
C SER A 39 -15.45 12.43 0.83
N TRP A 40 -16.77 12.62 0.68
CA TRP A 40 -17.44 12.49 -0.61
C TRP A 40 -17.17 13.68 -1.52
N ASP A 41 -17.13 14.90 -0.95
CA ASP A 41 -16.82 16.14 -1.67
C ASP A 41 -15.36 16.21 -2.11
N ASP A 42 -14.43 15.70 -1.30
CA ASP A 42 -12.96 15.72 -1.55
C ASP A 42 -12.51 14.64 -2.55
N SER A 43 -13.32 14.32 -3.57
CA SER A 43 -12.95 13.49 -4.72
C SER A 43 -12.36 12.09 -4.42
N ILE A 44 -12.56 11.52 -3.22
CA ILE A 44 -11.95 10.24 -2.82
C ILE A 44 -12.23 9.11 -3.81
N PHE A 45 -13.42 9.06 -4.42
CA PHE A 45 -13.73 8.07 -5.46
C PHE A 45 -12.92 8.27 -6.74
N SER A 46 -12.76 9.52 -7.19
CA SER A 46 -11.98 9.85 -8.38
C SER A 46 -10.50 9.51 -8.16
N GLU A 47 -9.94 9.95 -7.03
CA GLU A 47 -8.54 9.69 -6.68
C GLU A 47 -8.27 8.19 -6.49
N SER A 48 -9.16 7.47 -5.82
CA SER A 48 -9.05 6.02 -5.64
C SER A 48 -9.17 5.28 -6.97
N ALA A 49 -10.09 5.68 -7.85
CA ALA A 49 -10.27 5.07 -9.16
C ALA A 49 -9.02 5.30 -10.04
N GLN A 50 -8.46 6.51 -10.02
CA GLN A 50 -7.22 6.83 -10.71
C GLN A 50 -6.05 5.99 -10.18
N ALA A 51 -5.88 5.91 -8.86
CA ALA A 51 -4.83 5.09 -8.24
C ALA A 51 -4.99 3.61 -8.61
N ALA A 52 -6.20 3.05 -8.48
CA ALA A 52 -6.49 1.65 -8.80
C ALA A 52 -6.25 1.34 -10.28
N PHE A 53 -6.67 2.22 -11.17
CA PHE A 53 -6.45 2.09 -12.61
C PHE A 53 -4.95 2.05 -12.94
N TRP A 54 -4.17 3.00 -12.41
CA TRP A 54 -2.74 3.05 -12.64
C TRP A 54 -1.99 1.85 -12.03
N CYS A 55 -2.40 1.40 -10.85
CA CYS A 55 -1.90 0.17 -10.25
C CYS A 55 -2.17 -1.04 -11.15
N ALA A 56 -3.41 -1.20 -11.63
CA ALA A 56 -3.80 -2.31 -12.49
C ALA A 56 -3.01 -2.30 -13.82
N LEU A 57 -2.80 -1.12 -14.43
CA LEU A 57 -1.99 -0.98 -15.64
C LEU A 57 -0.51 -1.32 -15.42
N SER A 58 0.03 -1.04 -14.24
CA SER A 58 1.44 -1.33 -13.92
C SER A 58 1.72 -2.82 -13.71
N LEU A 59 0.70 -3.58 -13.26
CA LEU A 59 0.89 -4.90 -12.66
C LEU A 59 1.40 -5.95 -13.66
N PRO A 60 0.77 -6.18 -14.84
CA PRO A 60 1.27 -7.16 -15.79
C PRO A 60 2.71 -6.89 -16.25
N PRO A 61 3.06 -5.69 -16.76
CA PRO A 61 4.43 -5.45 -17.21
C PRO A 61 5.46 -5.46 -16.08
N LEU A 62 5.09 -5.10 -14.85
CA LEU A 62 5.99 -5.22 -13.71
C LEU A 62 6.31 -6.69 -13.39
N LEU A 63 5.31 -7.56 -13.37
CA LEU A 63 5.54 -8.99 -13.15
C LEU A 63 6.41 -9.60 -14.25
N LEU A 64 6.17 -9.26 -15.51
CA LEU A 64 6.99 -9.73 -16.63
C LEU A 64 8.42 -9.19 -16.55
N GLY A 65 8.59 -7.90 -16.18
CA GLY A 65 9.89 -7.28 -15.92
C GLY A 65 10.66 -8.00 -14.80
N MET A 66 9.97 -8.30 -13.69
CA MET A 66 10.54 -9.04 -12.57
C MET A 66 10.95 -10.46 -12.94
N LEU A 67 10.15 -11.18 -13.73
CA LEU A 67 10.52 -12.51 -14.23
C LEU A 67 11.70 -12.47 -15.18
N GLY A 68 11.73 -11.46 -16.07
CA GLY A 68 12.85 -11.24 -16.98
C GLY A 68 14.16 -10.96 -16.22
N SER A 69 14.12 -10.14 -15.17
CA SER A 69 15.29 -9.90 -14.33
C SER A 69 15.68 -11.15 -13.52
N LEU A 70 14.71 -11.90 -13.00
CA LEU A 70 14.96 -13.16 -12.30
C LEU A 70 15.58 -14.22 -13.21
N ALA A 71 15.25 -14.28 -14.50
CA ALA A 71 15.89 -15.22 -15.42
C ALA A 71 17.42 -15.02 -15.47
N TYR A 72 17.90 -13.79 -15.23
CA TYR A 72 19.32 -13.47 -15.14
C TYR A 72 19.92 -13.72 -13.75
N VAL A 73 19.18 -13.45 -12.68
CA VAL A 73 19.67 -13.51 -11.29
C VAL A 73 19.48 -14.91 -10.66
N ALA A 74 18.38 -15.60 -10.95
CA ALA A 74 18.03 -16.89 -10.36
C ALA A 74 19.09 -17.99 -10.53
N PRO A 75 19.84 -18.09 -11.65
CA PRO A 75 20.94 -19.06 -11.77
C PRO A 75 22.02 -18.90 -10.69
N LEU A 76 22.16 -17.72 -10.07
CA LEU A 76 23.10 -17.47 -8.97
C LEU A 76 22.67 -18.16 -7.65
N PHE A 77 21.39 -18.50 -7.51
CA PHE A 77 20.81 -19.13 -6.32
C PHE A 77 20.63 -20.65 -6.47
N GLY A 78 20.93 -21.19 -7.66
CA GLY A 78 20.85 -22.62 -7.97
C GLY A 78 20.06 -22.91 -9.25
N PRO A 79 20.27 -24.08 -9.87
CA PRO A 79 19.60 -24.45 -11.12
C PRO A 79 18.08 -24.63 -10.95
N ASP A 80 17.61 -24.98 -9.75
CA ASP A 80 16.20 -25.31 -9.49
C ASP A 80 15.34 -24.10 -9.07
N THR A 81 15.96 -22.96 -8.77
CA THR A 81 15.26 -21.75 -8.29
C THR A 81 14.32 -21.19 -9.36
N LEU A 82 14.79 -21.10 -10.60
CA LEU A 82 14.04 -20.50 -11.70
C LEU A 82 12.81 -21.35 -12.10
N PRO A 83 12.91 -22.68 -12.29
CA PRO A 83 11.75 -23.55 -12.47
C PRO A 83 10.74 -23.47 -11.33
N THR A 84 11.21 -23.48 -10.07
CA THR A 84 10.34 -23.40 -8.89
C THR A 84 9.49 -22.12 -8.89
N ILE A 85 10.08 -20.97 -9.23
CA ILE A 85 9.36 -19.69 -9.29
C ILE A 85 8.36 -19.68 -10.46
N GLN A 86 8.72 -20.26 -11.60
CA GLN A 86 7.83 -20.41 -12.74
C GLN A 86 6.60 -21.25 -12.38
N ASP A 87 6.79 -22.39 -11.73
CA ASP A 87 5.70 -23.29 -11.32
C ASP A 87 4.78 -22.64 -10.28
N GLN A 88 5.34 -21.91 -9.31
CA GLN A 88 4.55 -21.14 -8.34
C GLN A 88 3.73 -20.04 -9.00
N LEU A 89 4.29 -19.35 -9.99
CA LEU A 89 3.58 -18.34 -10.74
C LEU A 89 2.42 -18.96 -11.53
N ILE A 90 2.69 -20.01 -12.31
CA ILE A 90 1.68 -20.68 -13.16
C ILE A 90 0.56 -21.26 -12.29
N SER A 91 0.89 -21.96 -11.20
CA SER A 91 -0.12 -22.51 -10.27
C SER A 91 -0.95 -21.42 -9.59
N THR A 92 -0.37 -20.24 -9.34
CA THR A 92 -1.12 -19.09 -8.84
C THR A 92 -2.08 -18.56 -9.89
N THR A 93 -1.63 -18.41 -11.13
CA THR A 93 -2.47 -17.97 -12.23
C THR A 93 -3.64 -18.91 -12.50
N GLN A 94 -3.44 -20.23 -12.41
CA GLN A 94 -4.52 -21.24 -12.57
C GLN A 94 -5.67 -21.08 -11.57
N ARG A 95 -5.43 -20.42 -10.41
CA ARG A 95 -6.49 -20.13 -9.43
C ARG A 95 -7.37 -18.95 -9.84
N PHE A 96 -6.86 -18.04 -10.66
CA PHE A 96 -7.57 -16.82 -11.09
C PHE A 96 -8.06 -16.86 -12.54
N PHE A 97 -7.42 -17.66 -13.40
CA PHE A 97 -7.69 -17.74 -14.84
C PHE A 97 -8.10 -19.15 -15.27
N SER A 98 -8.80 -19.25 -16.41
CA SER A 98 -9.19 -20.55 -16.96
C SER A 98 -7.97 -21.34 -17.47
N PRO A 99 -8.02 -22.68 -17.44
CA PRO A 99 -6.91 -23.53 -17.90
C PRO A 99 -6.44 -23.21 -19.32
N ASN A 100 -7.37 -22.92 -20.24
CA ASN A 100 -7.04 -22.57 -21.63
C ASN A 100 -6.24 -21.28 -21.71
N VAL A 101 -6.64 -20.23 -20.98
CA VAL A 101 -5.91 -18.95 -20.97
C VAL A 101 -4.49 -19.14 -20.42
N VAL A 102 -4.34 -19.96 -19.39
CA VAL A 102 -3.02 -20.26 -18.82
C VAL A 102 -2.13 -21.00 -19.82
N ALA A 103 -2.63 -22.09 -20.42
CA ALA A 103 -1.85 -22.94 -21.31
C ALA A 103 -1.52 -22.27 -22.66
N GLU A 104 -2.45 -21.46 -23.20
CA GLU A 104 -2.29 -20.87 -24.54
C GLU A 104 -1.61 -19.49 -24.51
N ILE A 105 -1.71 -18.74 -23.42
CA ILE A 105 -1.23 -17.35 -23.35
C ILE A 105 -0.15 -17.17 -22.29
N ILE A 106 -0.43 -17.55 -21.04
CA ILE A 106 0.41 -17.15 -19.91
C ILE A 106 1.68 -17.99 -19.83
N GLU A 107 1.57 -19.31 -19.91
CA GLU A 107 2.71 -20.22 -19.87
C GLU A 107 3.68 -19.99 -21.03
N PRO A 108 3.24 -19.85 -22.30
CA PRO A 108 4.14 -19.50 -23.40
C PRO A 108 4.82 -18.15 -23.21
N THR A 109 4.08 -17.13 -22.72
CA THR A 109 4.65 -15.80 -22.48
C THR A 109 5.75 -15.84 -21.42
N VAL A 110 5.52 -16.50 -20.30
CA VAL A 110 6.52 -16.65 -19.23
C VAL A 110 7.76 -17.40 -19.74
N ARG A 111 7.56 -18.49 -20.48
CA ARG A 111 8.64 -19.29 -21.07
C ARG A 111 9.46 -18.51 -22.09
N ASP A 112 8.82 -17.70 -22.94
CA ASP A 112 9.50 -16.83 -23.91
C ASP A 112 10.38 -15.77 -23.24
N ILE A 113 9.89 -15.19 -22.13
CA ILE A 113 10.63 -14.19 -21.36
C ILE A 113 11.85 -14.82 -20.70
N VAL A 114 11.69 -15.98 -20.07
CA VAL A 114 12.78 -16.70 -19.41
C VAL A 114 13.87 -17.14 -20.40
N ARG A 115 13.48 -17.49 -21.64
CA ARG A 115 14.43 -17.84 -22.71
C ARG A 115 15.10 -16.62 -23.36
N GLY A 116 14.75 -15.40 -22.93
CA GLY A 116 15.31 -14.15 -23.47
C GLY A 116 14.74 -13.71 -24.82
N ALA A 117 13.72 -14.39 -25.35
CA ALA A 117 13.16 -14.10 -26.68
C ALA A 117 12.40 -12.75 -26.77
N ARG A 118 12.04 -12.17 -25.62
CA ARG A 118 11.21 -10.95 -25.53
C ARG A 118 11.84 -9.84 -24.66
N GLY A 119 13.16 -9.80 -24.53
CA GLY A 119 13.86 -8.85 -23.65
C GLY A 119 13.49 -7.37 -23.91
N GLU A 120 13.36 -6.96 -25.17
CA GLU A 120 12.96 -5.59 -25.53
C GLU A 120 11.54 -5.25 -25.07
N VAL A 121 10.58 -6.13 -25.36
CA VAL A 121 9.17 -5.97 -24.96
C VAL A 121 9.03 -5.90 -23.45
N VAL A 122 9.77 -6.74 -22.73
CA VAL A 122 9.81 -6.76 -21.27
C VAL A 122 10.38 -5.45 -20.71
N SER A 123 11.47 -4.96 -21.30
CA SER A 123 12.11 -3.72 -20.86
C SER A 123 11.21 -2.49 -21.09
N VAL A 124 10.59 -2.40 -22.27
CA VAL A 124 9.63 -1.33 -22.59
C VAL A 124 8.41 -1.42 -21.66
N GLY A 125 7.87 -2.62 -21.46
CA GLY A 125 6.79 -2.86 -20.50
C GLY A 125 7.17 -2.39 -19.11
N PHE A 126 8.37 -2.73 -18.64
CA PHE A 126 8.87 -2.32 -17.32
C PHE A 126 9.00 -0.79 -17.18
N VAL A 127 9.42 -0.07 -18.22
CA VAL A 127 9.42 1.40 -18.19
C VAL A 127 8.00 1.96 -18.10
N ILE A 128 7.06 1.38 -18.85
CA ILE A 128 5.64 1.75 -18.78
C ILE A 128 5.06 1.44 -17.39
N SER A 129 5.45 0.32 -16.77
CA SER A 129 4.99 -0.05 -15.43
C SER A 129 5.50 0.91 -14.37
N LEU A 130 6.76 1.32 -14.45
CA LEU A 130 7.33 2.36 -13.58
C LEU A 130 6.61 3.70 -13.72
N TRP A 131 6.26 4.07 -14.96
CA TRP A 131 5.51 5.29 -15.22
C TRP A 131 4.07 5.23 -14.66
N ALA A 132 3.37 4.11 -14.90
CA ALA A 132 2.04 3.87 -14.36
C ALA A 132 2.07 3.81 -12.83
N GLY A 133 3.01 3.09 -12.24
CA GLY A 133 3.20 2.99 -10.79
C GLY A 133 3.50 4.33 -10.14
N SER A 134 4.39 5.14 -10.72
CA SER A 134 4.64 6.51 -10.27
C SER A 134 3.37 7.38 -10.34
N SER A 135 2.49 7.14 -11.31
CA SER A 135 1.21 7.85 -11.45
C SER A 135 0.19 7.41 -10.39
N ALA A 136 0.18 6.13 -10.02
CA ALA A 136 -0.62 5.62 -8.91
C ALA A 136 -0.19 6.23 -7.57
N ILE A 137 1.13 6.29 -7.30
CA ILE A 137 1.66 6.95 -6.11
C ILE A 137 1.35 8.44 -6.10
N SER A 138 1.39 9.10 -7.26
CA SER A 138 1.02 10.52 -7.34
C SER A 138 -0.44 10.72 -6.91
N ALA A 139 -1.38 9.89 -7.38
CA ALA A 139 -2.78 9.96 -6.95
C ALA A 139 -2.96 9.72 -5.43
N PHE A 140 -2.19 8.80 -4.84
CA PHE A 140 -2.19 8.62 -3.38
C PHE A 140 -1.68 9.86 -2.64
N VAL A 141 -0.58 10.45 -3.11
CA VAL A 141 -0.02 11.67 -2.52
C VAL A 141 -1.00 12.83 -2.65
N ASP A 142 -1.61 12.99 -3.84
CA ASP A 142 -2.56 14.06 -4.15
C ASP A 142 -3.79 13.95 -3.24
N SER A 143 -4.36 12.74 -3.09
CA SER A 143 -5.46 12.46 -2.16
C SER A 143 -5.12 12.80 -0.71
N ILE A 144 -3.91 12.47 -0.24
CA ILE A 144 -3.47 12.78 1.13
C ILE A 144 -3.32 14.29 1.32
N THR A 145 -2.74 15.00 0.34
CA THR A 145 -2.54 16.44 0.45
C THR A 145 -3.85 17.21 0.38
N GLU A 146 -4.79 16.78 -0.47
CA GLU A 146 -6.14 17.36 -0.58
C GLU A 146 -6.90 17.18 0.74
N ALA A 147 -6.86 15.98 1.33
CA ALA A 147 -7.49 15.69 2.62
C ALA A 147 -6.95 16.53 3.79
N HIS A 148 -5.76 17.13 3.64
CA HIS A 148 -5.14 18.02 4.63
C HIS A 148 -5.20 19.50 4.25
N ASP A 149 -6.00 19.88 3.24
CA ASP A 149 -6.12 21.24 2.70
C ASP A 149 -4.75 21.88 2.36
N GLN A 150 -3.76 21.06 1.94
CA GLN A 150 -2.42 21.54 1.60
C GLN A 150 -2.35 21.94 0.13
N THR A 151 -2.22 23.25 -0.17
CA THR A 151 -2.11 23.73 -1.55
C THR A 151 -0.78 23.30 -2.20
N PRO A 152 -0.79 22.53 -3.30
CA PRO A 152 0.44 22.06 -3.92
C PRO A 152 1.08 23.15 -4.79
N LEU A 153 1.94 23.97 -4.20
CA LEU A 153 2.92 24.79 -4.94
C LEU A 153 4.09 23.90 -5.40
N ARG A 154 3.87 23.01 -6.37
CA ARG A 154 4.91 22.08 -6.83
C ARG A 154 5.03 21.99 -8.34
N HIS A 155 6.27 22.10 -8.80
CA HIS A 155 6.64 21.89 -10.20
C HIS A 155 6.36 20.42 -10.59
N PRO A 156 5.58 20.16 -11.66
CA PRO A 156 5.03 18.83 -11.98
C PRO A 156 6.11 17.74 -12.16
N VAL A 157 7.29 18.13 -12.65
CA VAL A 157 8.43 17.22 -12.82
C VAL A 157 8.99 16.73 -11.48
N ARG A 158 9.12 17.61 -10.47
CA ARG A 158 9.68 17.22 -9.16
C ARG A 158 8.76 16.26 -8.43
N GLN A 159 7.44 16.48 -8.54
CA GLN A 159 6.43 15.61 -7.97
C GLN A 159 6.51 14.19 -8.54
N ARG A 160 6.71 14.04 -9.86
CA ARG A 160 6.93 12.72 -10.46
C ARG A 160 8.18 12.03 -9.97
N PHE A 161 9.30 12.73 -9.80
CA PHE A 161 10.52 12.10 -9.25
C PHE A 161 10.34 11.65 -7.80
N TYR A 162 9.63 12.41 -6.96
CA TYR A 162 9.30 11.98 -5.61
C TYR A 162 8.39 10.76 -5.60
N ALA A 163 7.34 10.77 -6.43
CA ALA A 163 6.42 9.64 -6.56
C ALA A 163 7.12 8.38 -7.09
N LEU A 164 8.02 8.53 -8.07
CA LEU A 164 8.85 7.44 -8.58
C LEU A 164 9.77 6.88 -7.49
N GLY A 165 10.43 7.75 -6.71
CA GLY A 165 11.28 7.33 -5.59
C GLY A 165 10.50 6.54 -4.54
N LEU A 166 9.32 7.04 -4.14
CA LEU A 166 8.46 6.37 -3.18
C LEU A 166 7.90 5.04 -3.74
N TYR A 167 7.58 4.99 -5.04
CA TYR A 167 7.18 3.77 -5.72
C TYR A 167 8.29 2.72 -5.69
N VAL A 168 9.55 3.11 -5.98
CA VAL A 168 10.70 2.19 -5.94
C VAL A 168 10.93 1.66 -4.52
N VAL A 169 10.82 2.51 -3.49
CA VAL A 169 10.95 2.06 -2.09
C VAL A 169 9.87 1.03 -1.74
N MET A 170 8.61 1.31 -2.10
CA MET A 170 7.50 0.37 -1.90
C MET A 170 7.72 -0.94 -2.67
N LEU A 171 8.21 -0.86 -3.91
CA LEU A 171 8.51 -2.03 -4.73
C LEU A 171 9.61 -2.90 -4.13
N ILE A 172 10.68 -2.29 -3.61
CA ILE A 172 11.73 -3.00 -2.89
C ILE A 172 11.16 -3.67 -1.64
N GLY A 173 10.33 -2.96 -0.86
CA GLY A 173 9.64 -3.53 0.30
C GLY A 173 8.79 -4.74 -0.08
N ALA A 174 8.04 -4.66 -1.18
CA ALA A 174 7.23 -5.76 -1.69
C ALA A 174 8.08 -6.96 -2.13
N ILE A 175 9.19 -6.73 -2.84
CA ILE A 175 10.12 -7.79 -3.27
C ILE A 175 10.74 -8.49 -2.06
N VAL A 176 11.13 -7.74 -1.03
CA VAL A 176 11.69 -8.30 0.20
C VAL A 176 10.63 -9.09 0.98
N THR A 177 9.39 -8.62 1.00
CA THR A 177 8.28 -9.24 1.76
C THR A 177 7.71 -10.48 1.05
N ALA A 178 7.71 -10.51 -0.29
CA ALA A 178 7.10 -11.59 -1.07
C ALA A 178 7.61 -13.01 -0.73
N PRO A 179 8.93 -13.27 -0.56
CA PRO A 179 9.43 -14.55 -0.09
C PRO A 179 8.86 -14.97 1.27
N PHE A 180 8.69 -14.05 2.21
CA PHE A 180 8.11 -14.35 3.52
C PHE A 180 6.63 -14.75 3.42
N LEU A 181 5.89 -14.11 2.52
CA LEU A 181 4.51 -14.52 2.19
C LEU A 181 4.47 -15.90 1.51
N ALA A 182 5.37 -16.15 0.56
CA ALA A 182 5.40 -17.37 -0.24
C ALA A 182 5.86 -18.61 0.54
N LEU A 183 6.83 -18.45 1.45
CA LEU A 183 7.29 -19.53 2.34
C LEU A 183 6.16 -19.98 3.28
N GLY A 184 5.22 -19.10 3.60
CA GLY A 184 4.11 -19.39 4.49
C GLY A 184 4.55 -19.75 5.91
N PRO A 185 3.62 -19.77 6.87
CA PRO A 185 3.94 -20.03 8.28
C PRO A 185 4.57 -21.42 8.51
N ARG A 186 4.34 -22.38 7.60
CA ARG A 186 4.81 -23.76 7.74
C ARG A 186 6.29 -23.99 7.42
N LYS A 187 6.92 -23.23 6.52
CA LYS A 187 8.36 -23.38 6.22
C LYS A 187 9.24 -22.48 7.07
N VAL A 188 8.72 -21.33 7.50
CA VAL A 188 9.39 -20.43 8.45
C VAL A 188 9.48 -21.08 9.84
N ALA A 189 8.45 -21.81 10.28
CA ALA A 189 8.47 -22.56 11.53
C ALA A 189 9.47 -23.74 11.55
N GLU A 190 9.85 -24.28 10.38
CA GLU A 190 10.75 -25.44 10.28
C GLU A 190 12.24 -25.06 10.39
N PHE A 191 12.57 -23.79 10.13
CA PHE A 191 13.94 -23.25 10.21
C PHE A 191 14.22 -22.46 11.49
N ILE A 192 13.22 -22.29 12.35
CA ILE A 192 13.29 -21.46 13.55
C ILE A 192 13.26 -22.37 14.78
N PRO A 193 14.24 -22.29 15.70
CA PRO A 193 14.23 -23.05 16.95
C PRO A 193 12.96 -22.79 17.77
N ASP A 194 12.43 -23.83 18.44
CA ASP A 194 11.18 -23.81 19.25
C ASP A 194 11.05 -22.61 20.23
N SER A 195 12.16 -21.94 20.57
CA SER A 195 12.20 -20.79 21.47
C SER A 195 11.62 -19.49 20.90
N TRP A 196 11.36 -19.39 19.59
CA TRP A 196 10.87 -18.15 18.94
C TRP A 196 9.36 -18.18 18.59
N ASP A 197 8.67 -19.27 18.92
CA ASP A 197 7.25 -19.48 18.61
C ASP A 197 6.33 -18.39 19.22
N HIS A 198 6.71 -17.87 20.40
CA HIS A 198 5.97 -16.80 21.09
C HIS A 198 6.11 -15.43 20.41
N ILE A 199 7.25 -15.14 19.77
CA ILE A 199 7.50 -13.87 19.10
C ILE A 199 6.79 -13.85 17.74
N LEU A 200 6.71 -14.99 17.08
CA LEU A 200 5.95 -15.15 15.84
C LEU A 200 4.44 -15.07 16.10
N GLN A 201 3.87 -15.73 17.12
CA GLN A 201 2.42 -15.58 17.40
C GLN A 201 2.02 -14.13 17.69
N PHE A 202 2.86 -13.35 18.38
CA PHE A 202 2.53 -11.96 18.72
C PHE A 202 2.85 -10.97 17.59
N GLY A 203 3.89 -11.22 16.79
CA GLY A 203 4.31 -10.35 15.69
C GLY A 203 3.64 -10.66 14.33
N TYR A 204 3.20 -11.90 14.10
CA TYR A 204 2.71 -12.36 12.81
C TYR A 204 1.33 -11.78 12.45
N TYR A 205 0.39 -11.74 13.40
CA TYR A 205 -0.92 -11.13 13.19
C TYR A 205 -0.88 -9.63 12.88
N PRO A 206 -0.13 -8.78 13.60
CA PRO A 206 -0.05 -7.36 13.27
C PRO A 206 0.69 -7.10 11.96
N VAL A 207 1.72 -7.89 11.62
CA VAL A 207 2.44 -7.73 10.33
C VAL A 207 1.58 -8.10 9.14
N LEU A 208 0.75 -9.16 9.23
CA LEU A 208 -0.25 -9.48 8.21
C LEU A 208 -1.39 -8.48 8.12
N PHE A 209 -1.70 -7.76 9.21
CA PHE A 209 -2.72 -6.72 9.19
C PHE A 209 -2.21 -5.40 8.60
N LEU A 210 -0.88 -5.20 8.59
CA LEU A 210 -0.24 -3.97 8.11
C LEU A 210 0.31 -4.06 6.67
N ALA A 211 0.46 -5.26 6.12
CA ALA A 211 0.92 -5.53 4.76
C ALA A 211 -0.26 -5.76 3.81
#